data_AF-A0A2X1IQI2-F1
#
_entry.id   AF-A0A2X1IQI2-F1
#
_cell.length_a   1.000
_cell.length_b   1.000
_cell.length_c   1.000
_cell.angle_alpha   90.00
_cell.angle_beta   90.00
_cell.angle_gamma   90.00
#
_symmetry.space_group_name_H-M   'P 1'
#
loop_
_entity.id
_entity.type
_entity.pdbx_description
1 polymer ?
#
loop_
_entity_poly.entity_id
_entity_poly.type
_entity_poly.pdbx_seq_one_letter_code
_entity_poly.pdbx_strand_id
1 'polypeptide(L)' 'MMLNAWHLPVPPFVKQSKDQLLITLWLTGEDPPQRIMLRTEHDNEEMSVPMHKQRSQPQPGVTAWRGGDRSLQRTTPAAL' A
#
# COMPACT_ATOMS: atom_id res chain seq x y z
N MET A 1 -13.21 -4.07 19.32
CA MET A 1 -13.67 -3.62 17.97
C MET A 1 -13.07 -2.24 17.62
N MET A 2 -11.77 -2.17 17.38
CA MET A 2 -11.18 -0.96 16.82
C MET A 2 -10.02 -1.37 15.93
N LEU A 3 -10.01 -0.87 14.70
CA LEU A 3 -8.94 -1.10 13.73
C LEU A 3 -8.16 0.21 13.62
N ASN A 4 -6.87 0.15 13.93
CA ASN A 4 -5.96 1.27 13.69
C ASN A 4 -5.15 1.01 12.43
N ALA A 5 -4.94 2.06 11.64
CA ALA A 5 -4.26 1.99 10.37
C ALA A 5 -3.22 3.12 10.24
N TRP A 6 -2.05 2.80 9.70
CA TRP A 6 -1.00 3.78 9.43
C TRP A 6 -0.47 3.66 8.00
N HIS A 7 -0.31 4.81 7.36
CA HIS A 7 0.37 5.01 6.09
C HIS A 7 0.96 6.41 6.05
N LEU A 8 2.16 6.55 5.49
CA LEU A 8 2.82 7.82 5.22
C LEU A 8 3.44 7.76 3.81
N PRO A 9 3.63 8.88 3.09
CA PRO A 9 4.19 8.88 1.73
C PRO A 9 5.72 8.71 1.71
N VAL A 10 6.29 7.95 2.66
CA VAL A 10 7.73 7.80 2.89
C VAL A 10 8.07 6.36 3.31
N PRO A 11 9.36 5.94 3.29
CA PRO A 11 9.76 4.65 3.86
C PRO A 11 9.32 4.51 5.33
N PRO A 12 8.97 3.29 5.79
CA PRO A 12 8.94 2.03 5.03
C PRO A 12 7.60 1.80 4.28
N PHE A 13 6.68 2.76 4.28
CA PHE A 13 5.34 2.63 3.72
C PHE A 13 5.34 2.69 2.19
N VAL A 14 6.21 3.51 1.60
CA VAL A 14 6.37 3.63 0.15
C VAL A 14 7.76 3.16 -0.25
N LYS A 15 7.85 2.28 -1.24
CA LYS A 15 9.10 1.81 -1.82
C LYS A 15 8.98 1.72 -3.35
N GLN A 16 9.87 2.40 -4.07
CA GLN A 16 10.05 2.13 -5.50
C GLN A 16 10.79 0.81 -5.68
N SER A 17 10.29 -0.04 -6.58
CA SER A 17 10.88 -1.34 -6.90
C SER A 17 10.71 -1.62 -8.38
N LYS A 18 11.80 -1.52 -9.15
CA LYS A 18 11.79 -1.64 -10.61
C LYS A 18 10.73 -0.71 -11.21
N ASP A 19 9.73 -1.30 -11.86
CA ASP A 19 8.61 -0.69 -12.58
C ASP A 19 7.34 -0.52 -11.72
N GLN A 20 7.43 -0.68 -10.39
CA GLN A 20 6.29 -0.56 -9.49
C GLN A 20 6.57 0.32 -8.26
N LEU A 21 5.55 1.04 -7.82
CA LEU A 21 5.50 1.65 -6.50
C LEU A 21 4.83 0.66 -5.54
N LEU A 22 5.57 0.22 -4.52
CA LEU A 22 5.04 -0.63 -3.47
C LEU A 22 4.46 0.24 -2.36
N ILE A 23 3.17 0.09 -2.11
CA ILE A 23 2.44 0.76 -1.04
C ILE A 23 2.18 -0.25 0.08
N THR A 24 2.55 0.13 1.30
CA THR A 24 2.37 -0.68 2.50
C THR A 24 1.42 0.04 3.47
N LEU A 25 0.45 -0.71 4.00
CA LEU A 25 -0.48 -0.29 5.04
C LEU A 25 -0.18 -1.10 6.30
N TRP A 26 -0.05 -0.44 7.45
CA TRP A 26 0.11 -1.11 8.74
C TRP A 26 -1.21 -1.11 9.50
N LEU A 27 -1.55 -2.25 10.10
CA LEU A 27 -2.80 -2.43 10.83
C LEU A 27 -2.58 -3.10 12.18
N THR A 28 -3.36 -2.68 13.18
CA THR A 28 -3.56 -3.43 14.44
C THR A 28 -5.03 -3.38 14.86
N GLY A 29 -5.49 -4.42 15.55
CA GLY A 29 -6.86 -4.54 16.02
C GLY A 29 -7.18 -5.98 16.44
N GLU A 30 -8.29 -6.17 17.16
CA GLU A 30 -8.73 -7.45 17.68
C GLU A 30 -9.32 -8.38 16.61
N ASP A 31 -9.87 -7.80 15.54
CA ASP A 31 -10.44 -8.53 14.41
C ASP A 31 -9.83 -8.00 13.09
N PRO A 32 -8.71 -8.58 12.64
CA PRO A 32 -8.00 -8.07 11.47
C PRO A 32 -8.76 -8.38 10.17
N PRO A 33 -8.75 -7.47 9.19
CA PRO A 33 -9.45 -7.68 7.93
C PRO A 33 -8.89 -8.89 7.17
N GLN A 34 -9.79 -9.63 6.51
CA GLN A 34 -9.44 -10.77 5.65
C GLN A 34 -8.93 -10.33 4.27
N ARG A 35 -9.35 -9.15 3.81
CA ARG A 35 -8.99 -8.59 2.50
C ARG A 35 -8.80 -7.09 2.58
N ILE A 36 -7.78 -6.60 1.89
CA ILE A 36 -7.50 -5.18 1.71
C ILE A 36 -7.25 -4.92 0.23
N MET A 37 -7.87 -3.85 -0.28
CA MET A 37 -7.69 -3.39 -1.65
C MET A 37 -7.05 -1.99 -1.61
N LEU A 38 -5.99 -1.81 -2.38
CA LEU A 38 -5.43 -0.51 -2.71
C LEU A 38 -6.19 0.03 -3.92
N ARG A 39 -6.89 1.16 -3.75
CA ARG A 39 -7.50 1.89 -4.85
C ARG A 39 -6.46 2.82 -5.44
N THR A 40 -6.28 2.76 -6.75
CA THR A 40 -5.35 3.62 -7.48
C THR A 40 -6.05 4.19 -8.70
N GLU A 41 -5.52 5.27 -9.24
CA GLU A 41 -6.07 5.94 -10.41
C GLU A 41 -4.99 6.00 -11.48
N HIS A 42 -5.33 5.54 -12.69
CA HIS A 42 -4.47 5.62 -13.85
C HIS A 42 -5.30 6.08 -15.04
N ASP A 43 -4.85 7.14 -15.71
CA ASP A 43 -5.52 7.69 -16.90
C ASP A 43 -7.01 8.03 -16.65
N ASN A 44 -7.32 8.50 -15.43
CA ASN A 44 -8.67 8.79 -14.91
C ASN A 44 -9.57 7.56 -14.70
N GLU A 45 -9.03 6.34 -14.78
CA GLU A 45 -9.73 5.11 -14.44
C GLU A 45 -9.33 4.62 -13.05
N GLU A 46 -10.34 4.29 -12.22
CA GLU A 46 -10.10 3.67 -10.92
C GLU A 46 -9.74 2.19 -11.09
N MET A 47 -8.63 1.79 -10.49
CA MET A 47 -8.18 0.40 -10.40
C MET A 47 -8.14 -0.07 -8.95
N SER A 48 -8.41 -1.36 -8.74
CA SER A 48 -8.37 -2.00 -7.43
C SER A 48 -7.29 -3.09 -7.39
N VAL A 49 -6.21 -2.83 -6.65
CA VAL A 49 -5.09 -3.75 -6.49
C VAL A 49 -5.22 -4.50 -5.17
N PRO A 50 -5.22 -5.84 -5.13
CA PRO A 50 -5.22 -6.57 -3.87
C PRO A 50 -3.92 -6.33 -3.10
N MET A 51 -4.03 -6.10 -1.80
CA MET A 51 -2.86 -6.06 -0.91
C MET A 51 -2.69 -7.43 -0.24
N HIS A 52 -1.43 -7.84 -0.08
CA HIS A 52 -1.08 -9.11 0.54
C HIS A 52 -0.42 -8.88 1.90
N LYS A 53 -0.92 -9.58 2.92
CA LYS A 53 -0.32 -9.60 4.25
C LYS A 53 1.13 -10.08 4.17
N GLN A 54 2.03 -9.29 4.74
CA GLN A 54 3.45 -9.61 4.83
C GLN A 54 3.69 -10.62 5.95
N ARG A 55 4.69 -11.49 5.76
CA ARG A 55 5.05 -12.51 6.76
C ARG A 55 5.69 -11.89 8.00
N SER A 56 6.54 -10.89 7.82
CA SER A 56 7.20 -10.17 8.92
C SER A 56 6.28 -9.09 9.47
N GLN A 57 6.16 -9.03 10.79
CA GLN A 57 5.56 -7.90 11.47
C GLN A 57 6.58 -6.74 11.55
N PRO A 58 6.21 -5.50 11.21
CA PRO A 58 7.09 -4.35 11.38
C PRO A 58 7.30 -3.97 12.85
N GLN A 59 6.29 -4.24 13.68
CA GLN A 59 6.28 -4.07 15.13
C GLN A 59 5.40 -5.18 15.74
N PRO A 60 5.64 -5.61 16.99
CA PRO A 60 4.79 -6.59 17.66
C PRO A 60 3.31 -6.18 17.64
N GLY A 61 2.43 -7.06 17.16
CA GLY A 61 0.99 -6.81 17.11
C GLY A 61 0.55 -5.95 15.92
N VAL A 62 1.47 -5.56 15.03
CA VAL A 62 1.18 -4.83 13.79
C VAL A 62 1.33 -5.76 12.60
N THR A 63 0.32 -5.80 11.75
CA THR A 63 0.38 -6.51 10.46
C THR A 63 0.64 -5.52 9.34
N ALA A 64 1.57 -5.83 8.45
CA ALA A 64 1.81 -5.05 7.25
C ALA A 64 1.10 -5.72 6.06
N TRP A 65 0.45 -4.92 5.22
CA TRP A 65 -0.17 -5.36 3.97
C TRP A 65 0.43 -4.55 2.84
N ARG A 66 0.76 -5.21 1.72
CA ARG A 66 1.45 -4.58 0.60
C ARG A 66 0.75 -4.83 -0.72
N GLY A 67 0.50 -3.75 -1.46
CA GLY A 67 0.11 -3.77 -2.86
C GLY A 67 1.21 -3.14 -3.72
N GLY A 68 1.32 -3.57 -4.98
CA GLY A 68 2.21 -2.97 -5.96
C GLY A 68 1.39 -2.35 -7.07
N ASP A 69 1.65 -1.09 -7.38
CA ASP A 69 1.05 -0.42 -8.52
C ASP A 69 2.12 0.06 -9.50
N ARG A 70 1.96 -0.35 -10.76
CA ARG A 70 2.84 0.02 -11.87
C ARG A 70 2.50 1.38 -12.46
N SER A 71 1.26 1.83 -12.30
CA SER A 71 0.78 3.09 -12.86
C SER A 71 1.34 4.30 -12.11
N LEU A 72 1.52 4.19 -10.78
CA LEU A 72 2.03 5.25 -9.90
C LEU A 72 3.50 5.67 -10.15
N GLN A 73 4.22 5.01 -11.06
CA GLN A 73 5.56 5.44 -11.46
C GLN A 73 5.56 6.45 -12.63
N ARG A 74 4.43 6.62 -13.33
CA ARG A 74 4.37 7.43 -14.56
C ARG A 74 4.09 8.91 -14.33
N THR A 75 3.99 9.37 -13.09
CA THR A 75 3.86 10.79 -12.74
C THR A 75 5.23 11.47 -12.67
N THR A 76 6.03 11.38 -13.73
CA THR A 76 7.08 12.36 -13.97
C THR A 76 6.47 13.40 -14.91
N PRO A 77 6.34 14.69 -14.53
CA PRO A 77 5.85 15.68 -15.48
C PRO A 77 6.85 15.76 -16.62
N ALA A 78 6.38 15.60 -17.85
CA ALA A 78 7.14 16.02 -19.01
C ALA A 78 7.47 17.50 -18.80
N ALA A 79 8.76 17.80 -18.58
CA ALA A 79 9.23 19.17 -18.52
C ALA A 79 8.91 19.85 -19.86
N LEU A 80 8.28 21.03 -19.77
CA LEU A 80 8.02 21.95 -20.88
C LEU A 80 9.32 22.50 -21.45
#